data_AF-A0A5E6PBD5-F1
#
_entry.id   AF-A0A5E6PBD5-F1
#
_cell.length_a   1.000
_cell.length_b   1.000
_cell.length_c   1.000
_cell.angle_alpha   90.00
_cell.angle_beta   90.00
_cell.angle_gamma   90.00
#
_symmetry.space_group_name_H-M   'P 1'
#
loop_
_entity.id
_entity.type
_entity.pdbx_description
1 polymer ?
#
loop_
_entity_poly.entity_id
_entity_poly.type
_entity_poly.pdbx_seq_one_letter_code
_entity_poly.pdbx_strand_id
1 'polypeptide(L)'
;MIIKLSPVRSDLVLSAIKTGEILEINAVAFDFSRLPDGATLPAEAVGCEFVIAPIERVNGELVLTLMLPHSADAPAAARFPVNLHPADGQVQLPGLDLGDLQLSSAGIIDWSQVITAEDKATAAAEDMLAAVAAEQALRRAAADTAIAPLQDAVDLDEATELEVAALKQWKRYRVALNRLPDQPGYPATIDWPAPPA
;
A
#
# COMPACT_ATOMS: atom_id res chain seq x y z
N MET A 1 -4.58 -0.17 -19.99
CA MET A 1 -4.08 1.01 -19.26
C MET A 1 -5.28 1.69 -18.64
N ILE A 2 -5.30 1.78 -17.32
CA ILE A 2 -6.33 2.42 -16.52
C ILE A 2 -5.81 3.79 -16.12
N ILE A 3 -6.61 4.82 -16.40
CA ILE A 3 -6.33 6.19 -15.95
C ILE A 3 -7.32 6.55 -14.87
N LYS A 4 -6.84 6.61 -13.62
CA LYS A 4 -7.58 7.19 -12.50
C LYS A 4 -7.44 8.71 -12.56
N LEU A 5 -8.46 9.41 -12.11
CA LEU A 5 -8.48 10.87 -12.12
C LEU A 5 -8.72 11.38 -10.70
N SER A 6 -7.89 12.33 -10.27
CA SER A 6 -8.04 13.01 -8.98
C SER A 6 -8.42 14.47 -9.24
N PRO A 7 -9.67 14.85 -8.95
CA PRO A 7 -10.15 16.19 -9.26
C PRO A 7 -9.52 17.26 -8.38
N VAL A 8 -9.04 18.34 -8.99
CA VAL A 8 -8.45 19.49 -8.30
C VAL A 8 -9.01 20.79 -8.87
N ARG A 9 -9.46 21.71 -8.00
CA ARG A 9 -9.82 23.07 -8.43
C ARG A 9 -8.55 23.81 -8.86
N SER A 10 -8.40 24.04 -10.15
CA SER A 10 -7.21 24.64 -10.76
C SER A 10 -7.54 25.18 -12.14
N ASP A 11 -6.80 26.21 -12.57
CA ASP A 11 -6.89 26.78 -13.92
C ASP A 11 -5.88 26.14 -14.90
N LEU A 12 -5.15 25.12 -14.46
CA LEU A 12 -4.28 24.33 -15.32
C LEU A 12 -5.08 23.60 -16.39
N VAL A 13 -4.45 23.33 -17.53
CA VAL A 13 -5.04 22.57 -18.63
C VAL A 13 -4.42 21.18 -18.66
N LEU A 14 -5.26 20.17 -18.83
CA LEU A 14 -4.83 18.79 -19.04
C LEU A 14 -5.36 18.29 -20.38
N SER A 15 -4.45 17.78 -21.20
CA SER A 15 -4.72 17.00 -22.40
C SER A 15 -3.95 15.69 -22.32
N ALA A 16 -4.53 14.61 -22.83
CA ALA A 16 -3.84 13.33 -22.90
C ALA A 16 -4.15 12.54 -24.17
N ILE A 17 -3.13 11.87 -24.71
CA ILE A 17 -3.23 10.99 -25.88
C ILE A 17 -2.56 9.67 -25.54
N LYS A 18 -3.26 8.56 -25.79
CA LYS A 18 -2.74 7.22 -25.57
C LYS A 18 -2.30 6.59 -26.88
N THR A 19 -1.11 5.98 -26.91
CA THR A 19 -0.64 5.14 -28.01
C THR A 19 0.03 3.89 -27.44
N GLY A 20 -0.68 2.77 -27.39
CA GLY A 20 -0.20 1.57 -26.73
C GLY A 20 0.06 1.81 -25.23
N GLU A 21 1.34 1.74 -24.84
CA GLU A 21 1.82 1.99 -23.46
C GLU A 21 2.46 3.39 -23.30
N ILE A 22 2.39 4.21 -24.34
CA ILE A 22 2.78 5.61 -24.29
C ILE A 22 1.57 6.44 -23.92
N LEU A 23 1.72 7.28 -22.91
CA LEU A 23 0.74 8.33 -22.58
C LEU A 23 1.42 9.68 -22.78
N GLU A 24 0.89 10.43 -23.74
CA GLU A 24 1.24 11.83 -23.90
C GLU A 24 0.38 12.68 -22.99
N ILE A 25 1.00 13.59 -22.23
CA ILE A 25 0.32 14.54 -21.36
C ILE A 25 0.83 15.93 -21.74
N ASN A 26 -0.06 16.82 -22.18
CA ASN A 26 0.29 18.18 -22.60
C ASN A 26 1.49 18.25 -23.54
N ALA A 27 1.46 17.45 -24.62
CA ALA A 27 2.51 17.35 -25.64
C ALA A 27 3.86 16.77 -25.15
N VAL A 28 3.88 16.07 -24.02
CA VAL A 28 5.04 15.32 -23.53
C VAL A 28 4.69 13.83 -23.47
N ALA A 29 5.34 13.03 -24.31
CA ALA A 29 5.10 11.59 -24.44
C ALA A 29 5.94 10.79 -23.44
N PHE A 30 5.27 10.03 -22.56
CA PHE A 30 5.90 9.15 -21.59
C PHE A 30 5.68 7.68 -21.97
N ASP A 31 6.75 6.96 -22.25
CA ASP A 31 6.72 5.54 -22.62
C ASP A 31 6.84 4.65 -21.40
N PHE A 32 5.74 4.04 -20.96
CA PHE A 32 5.70 3.18 -19.78
C PHE A 32 6.00 1.70 -20.08
N SER A 33 6.42 1.36 -21.31
CA SER A 33 6.64 -0.02 -21.75
C SER A 33 7.66 -0.80 -20.93
N ARG A 34 8.57 -0.10 -20.24
CA ARG A 34 9.62 -0.71 -19.43
C ARG A 34 9.18 -1.07 -18.01
N LEU A 35 7.98 -0.67 -17.57
CA LEU A 35 7.50 -1.01 -16.24
C LEU A 35 7.14 -2.51 -16.19
N PRO A 36 7.85 -3.35 -15.39
CA PRO A 36 7.54 -4.77 -15.29
C PRO A 36 6.23 -5.02 -14.56
N ASP A 37 5.62 -6.20 -14.76
CA ASP A 37 4.42 -6.57 -14.01
C ASP A 37 4.70 -6.69 -12.49
N GLY A 38 3.76 -6.22 -11.67
CA GLY A 38 3.87 -6.14 -10.21
C GLY A 38 4.74 -4.99 -9.68
N ALA A 39 5.50 -4.32 -10.56
CA ALA A 39 6.37 -3.21 -10.19
C ALA A 39 5.60 -1.89 -10.02
N THR A 40 6.23 -0.97 -9.30
CA THR A 40 5.74 0.38 -9.06
C THR A 40 6.81 1.39 -9.50
N LEU A 41 6.42 2.38 -10.30
CA LEU A 41 7.23 3.53 -10.65
C LEU A 41 6.73 4.75 -9.84
N PRO A 42 7.57 5.37 -9.00
CA PRO A 42 7.20 6.58 -8.28
C PRO A 42 6.78 7.72 -9.23
N ALA A 43 5.88 8.59 -8.77
CA ALA A 43 5.35 9.68 -9.61
C ALA A 43 6.45 10.69 -9.99
N GLU A 44 7.34 10.98 -9.04
CA GLU A 44 8.52 11.84 -9.19
C GLU A 44 9.48 11.36 -10.28
N ALA A 45 9.53 10.05 -10.55
CA ALA A 45 10.35 9.49 -11.61
C ALA A 45 9.85 9.86 -13.02
N VAL A 46 8.58 10.21 -13.16
CA VAL A 46 8.01 10.71 -14.42
C VAL A 46 8.30 12.19 -14.63
N GLY A 47 8.50 12.95 -13.54
CA GLY A 47 8.75 14.39 -13.60
C GLY A 47 7.59 15.22 -14.17
N CYS A 48 6.37 14.68 -14.15
CA CYS A 48 5.17 15.34 -14.67
C CYS A 48 4.24 15.76 -13.52
N GLU A 49 3.92 17.05 -13.42
CA GLU A 49 3.05 17.59 -12.35
C GLU A 49 1.63 17.00 -12.33
N PHE A 50 1.17 16.50 -13.48
CA PHE A 50 -0.15 15.90 -13.61
C PHE A 50 -0.17 14.44 -13.14
N VAL A 51 0.97 13.78 -13.04
CA VAL A 51 1.07 12.42 -12.49
C VAL A 51 1.30 12.54 -10.99
N ILE A 52 0.27 12.26 -10.21
CA ILE A 52 0.26 12.59 -8.77
C ILE A 52 0.29 11.37 -7.85
N ALA A 53 0.33 10.17 -8.41
CA ALA A 53 0.45 8.93 -7.65
C ALA A 53 1.41 7.98 -8.39
N PRO A 54 2.03 7.03 -7.66
CA PRO A 54 2.85 6.00 -8.29
C PRO A 54 2.09 5.27 -9.40
N ILE A 55 2.81 4.93 -10.45
CA ILE A 55 2.33 4.17 -11.59
C ILE A 55 2.58 2.71 -11.25
N GLU A 56 1.56 1.89 -11.37
CA GLU A 56 1.67 0.46 -11.07
C GLU A 56 1.39 -0.35 -12.33
N ARG A 57 2.02 -1.51 -12.42
CA ARG A 57 1.58 -2.54 -13.36
C ARG A 57 1.01 -3.70 -12.57
N VAL A 58 -0.27 -3.98 -12.79
CA VAL A 58 -1.00 -5.02 -12.05
C VAL A 58 -1.64 -5.96 -13.06
N ASN A 59 -1.24 -7.23 -13.02
CA ASN A 59 -1.71 -8.27 -13.94
C ASN A 59 -1.53 -7.87 -15.42
N GLY A 60 -0.40 -7.27 -15.75
CA GLY A 60 -0.03 -6.79 -17.09
C GLY A 60 -0.63 -5.44 -17.47
N GLU A 61 -1.57 -4.89 -16.69
CA GLU A 61 -2.22 -3.62 -16.96
C GLU A 61 -1.59 -2.45 -16.20
N LEU A 62 -1.21 -1.40 -16.94
CA LEU A 62 -0.74 -0.13 -16.36
C LEU A 62 -1.90 0.61 -15.68
N VAL A 63 -1.67 1.08 -14.46
CA VAL A 63 -2.59 1.89 -13.66
C VAL A 63 -1.85 3.16 -13.25
N LEU A 64 -2.39 4.32 -13.63
CA LEU A 64 -1.82 5.62 -13.31
C LEU A 64 -2.91 6.59 -12.86
N THR A 65 -2.54 7.59 -12.06
CA THR A 65 -3.47 8.59 -11.53
C THR A 65 -3.05 9.97 -11.98
N LEU A 66 -3.94 10.65 -12.71
CA LEU A 66 -3.72 12.01 -13.16
C LEU A 66 -4.50 13.01 -12.29
N MET A 67 -3.91 14.16 -12.01
CA MET A 67 -4.63 15.34 -11.52
C MET A 67 -5.55 15.84 -12.64
N LEU A 68 -6.85 15.89 -12.37
CA LEU A 68 -7.86 16.43 -13.26
C LEU A 68 -8.20 17.86 -12.83
N PRO A 69 -7.65 18.90 -13.49
CA PRO A 69 -8.01 20.27 -13.17
C PRO A 69 -9.47 20.52 -13.56
N HIS A 70 -10.19 21.28 -12.73
CA HIS A 70 -11.55 21.67 -13.02
C HIS A 70 -11.91 23.04 -12.45
N SER A 71 -12.84 23.73 -13.11
CA SER A 71 -13.35 25.03 -12.68
C SER A 71 -14.35 24.91 -11.52
N ALA A 72 -14.77 26.06 -10.96
CA ALA A 72 -15.78 26.09 -9.89
C ALA A 72 -17.13 25.49 -10.31
N ASP A 73 -17.51 25.68 -11.59
CA ASP A 73 -18.78 25.28 -12.18
C ASP A 73 -18.69 23.91 -12.91
N ALA A 74 -17.64 23.15 -12.65
CA ALA A 74 -17.37 21.90 -13.32
C ALA A 74 -18.52 20.86 -13.17
N PRO A 75 -18.78 20.05 -14.21
CA PRO A 75 -19.81 19.02 -14.17
C PRO A 75 -19.52 17.96 -13.10
N ALA A 76 -20.55 17.23 -12.69
CA ALA A 76 -20.40 16.18 -11.67
C ALA A 76 -19.37 15.11 -12.09
N ALA A 77 -19.32 14.77 -13.39
CA ALA A 77 -18.34 13.82 -13.92
C ALA A 77 -16.88 14.29 -13.78
N ALA A 78 -16.63 15.60 -13.71
CA ALA A 78 -15.30 16.15 -13.44
C ALA A 78 -14.98 16.21 -11.95
N ARG A 79 -15.98 16.48 -11.09
CA ARG A 79 -15.81 16.52 -9.63
C ARG A 79 -15.76 15.15 -8.96
N PHE A 80 -16.37 14.15 -9.60
CA PHE A 80 -16.44 12.77 -9.15
C PHE A 80 -16.12 11.83 -10.32
N PRO A 81 -14.89 11.85 -10.83
CA PRO A 81 -14.55 11.11 -12.03
C PRO A 81 -14.52 9.60 -11.76
N VAL A 82 -14.87 8.84 -12.79
CA VAL A 82 -14.70 7.39 -12.83
C VAL A 82 -13.35 7.04 -13.47
N ASN A 83 -12.85 5.84 -13.22
CA ASN A 83 -11.65 5.35 -13.88
C ASN A 83 -11.89 5.24 -15.39
N LEU A 84 -10.91 5.66 -16.19
CA LEU A 84 -10.96 5.58 -17.64
C LEU A 84 -10.21 4.36 -18.16
N HIS A 85 -10.74 3.78 -19.24
CA HIS A 85 -10.14 2.67 -19.99
C HIS A 85 -9.99 3.08 -21.47
N PRO A 86 -9.10 4.03 -21.80
CA PRO A 86 -9.05 4.61 -23.13
C PRO A 86 -8.51 3.63 -24.18
N ALA A 87 -9.11 3.67 -25.38
CA ALA A 87 -8.49 3.17 -26.60
C ALA A 87 -7.30 4.07 -26.99
N ASP A 88 -6.54 3.66 -28.02
CA ASP A 88 -5.53 4.53 -28.59
C ASP A 88 -6.17 5.75 -29.27
N GLY A 89 -5.50 6.90 -29.18
CA GLY A 89 -6.00 8.20 -29.59
C GLY A 89 -6.22 9.14 -28.41
N GLN A 90 -6.98 10.20 -28.66
CA GLN A 90 -7.23 11.24 -27.67
C GLN A 90 -8.09 10.73 -26.51
N VAL A 91 -7.60 10.92 -25.29
CA VAL A 91 -8.29 10.51 -24.07
C VAL A 91 -9.41 11.51 -23.76
N GLN A 92 -10.63 10.99 -23.62
CA GLN A 92 -11.81 11.80 -23.26
C GLN A 92 -11.79 12.09 -21.75
N LEU A 93 -11.42 13.32 -21.38
CA LEU A 93 -11.35 13.75 -19.99
C LEU A 93 -12.67 14.42 -19.54
N PRO A 94 -13.25 14.05 -18.39
CA PRO A 94 -14.51 14.62 -17.95
C PRO A 94 -14.42 16.13 -17.70
N GLY A 95 -15.29 16.90 -18.37
CA GLY A 95 -15.40 18.35 -18.16
C GLY A 95 -14.25 19.18 -18.73
N LEU A 96 -13.38 18.58 -19.54
CA LEU A 96 -12.35 19.27 -20.30
C LEU A 96 -12.60 19.08 -21.79
N ASP A 97 -12.36 20.14 -22.55
CA ASP A 97 -12.39 20.06 -24.00
C ASP A 97 -11.18 19.28 -24.52
N LEU A 98 -11.34 18.70 -25.70
CA LEU A 98 -10.26 18.04 -26.41
C LEU A 98 -9.21 19.08 -26.79
N GLY A 99 -8.00 18.94 -26.25
CA GLY A 99 -6.86 19.80 -26.62
C GLY A 99 -6.46 19.66 -28.09
N ASP A 100 -5.80 20.68 -28.62
CA ASP A 100 -5.25 20.68 -29.97
C ASP A 100 -4.11 19.67 -30.12
N LEU A 101 -3.98 19.08 -31.31
CA LEU A 101 -2.84 18.22 -31.65
C LEU A 101 -1.58 19.09 -31.77
N GLN A 102 -0.72 18.97 -30.77
CA GLN A 102 0.54 19.69 -30.71
C GLN A 102 1.71 18.72 -30.97
N LEU A 103 2.85 19.24 -31.43
CA LEU A 103 4.04 18.40 -31.63
C LEU A 103 4.53 17.86 -30.28
N SER A 104 4.54 16.54 -30.16
CA SER A 104 4.98 15.84 -28.97
C SER A 104 6.50 15.91 -28.79
N SER A 105 6.95 16.26 -27.59
CA SER A 105 8.31 16.01 -27.13
C SER A 105 8.38 14.69 -26.35
N ALA A 106 9.55 14.05 -26.29
CA ALA A 106 9.74 12.85 -25.49
C ALA A 106 10.02 13.22 -24.02
N GLY A 107 9.18 12.75 -23.11
CA GLY A 107 9.41 12.80 -21.67
C GLY A 107 10.51 11.83 -21.25
N ILE A 108 11.24 12.18 -20.19
CA ILE A 108 12.30 11.33 -19.62
C ILE A 108 11.77 10.72 -18.32
N ILE A 109 11.69 9.39 -18.30
CA ILE A 109 11.36 8.63 -17.08
C ILE A 109 12.67 8.17 -16.42
N ASP A 110 12.82 8.46 -15.14
CA ASP A 110 13.91 7.96 -14.31
C ASP A 110 13.64 6.50 -13.88
N TRP A 111 14.03 5.58 -14.74
CA TRP A 111 13.89 4.14 -14.51
C TRP A 111 14.73 3.61 -13.33
N SER A 112 15.67 4.40 -12.80
CA SER A 112 16.45 3.98 -11.63
C SER A 112 15.61 3.94 -10.34
N GLN A 113 14.41 4.55 -10.35
CA GLN A 113 13.50 4.60 -9.21
C GLN A 113 12.42 3.51 -9.22
N VAL A 114 12.44 2.59 -10.19
CA VAL A 114 11.45 1.49 -10.21
C VAL A 114 11.63 0.60 -8.97
N ILE A 115 10.53 0.40 -8.27
CA ILE A 115 10.43 -0.57 -7.18
C ILE A 115 9.92 -1.87 -7.79
N THR A 116 10.75 -2.91 -7.76
CA THR A 116 10.39 -4.18 -8.39
C THR A 116 9.36 -4.96 -7.56
N ALA A 117 8.69 -5.93 -8.20
CA ALA A 117 7.79 -6.83 -7.49
C ALA A 117 8.51 -7.63 -6.39
N GLU A 118 9.78 -7.98 -6.59
CA GLU A 118 10.61 -8.70 -5.61
C GLU A 118 10.95 -7.81 -4.40
N ASP A 119 11.32 -6.55 -4.64
CA ASP A 119 11.59 -5.59 -3.56
C ASP A 119 10.33 -5.34 -2.72
N LYS A 120 9.18 -5.16 -3.39
CA LYS A 120 7.88 -5.02 -2.70
C LYS A 120 7.53 -6.26 -1.88
N ALA A 121 7.76 -7.45 -2.43
CA ALA A 121 7.49 -8.70 -1.72
C ALA A 121 8.40 -8.86 -0.48
N THR A 122 9.66 -8.47 -0.60
CA THR A 122 10.63 -8.49 0.50
C THR A 122 10.22 -7.53 1.60
N ALA A 123 9.96 -6.27 1.26
CA ALA A 123 9.50 -5.26 2.22
C ALA A 123 8.19 -5.68 2.90
N ALA A 124 7.23 -6.21 2.15
CA ALA A 124 5.97 -6.71 2.72
C ALA A 124 6.17 -7.91 3.67
N ALA A 125 7.12 -8.80 3.38
CA ALA A 125 7.45 -9.92 4.25
C ALA A 125 8.14 -9.46 5.55
N GLU A 126 9.03 -8.47 5.46
CA GLU A 126 9.69 -7.84 6.61
C GLU A 126 8.68 -7.10 7.49
N ASP A 127 7.81 -6.29 6.91
CA ASP A 127 6.74 -5.58 7.61
C ASP A 127 5.79 -6.55 8.33
N MET A 128 5.44 -7.66 7.66
CA MET A 128 4.62 -8.71 8.26
C MET A 128 5.31 -9.34 9.47
N LEU A 129 6.59 -9.70 9.33
CA LEU A 129 7.37 -10.27 10.44
C LEU A 129 7.47 -9.28 11.61
N ALA A 130 7.69 -7.99 11.32
CA ALA A 130 7.74 -6.93 12.33
C ALA A 130 6.40 -6.76 13.06
N ALA A 131 5.28 -6.76 12.34
CA ALA A 131 3.95 -6.68 12.94
C ALA A 131 3.66 -7.88 13.86
N VAL A 132 4.01 -9.10 13.42
CA VAL A 132 3.89 -10.32 14.22
C VAL A 132 4.76 -10.24 15.48
N ALA A 133 6.02 -9.80 15.34
CA ALA A 133 6.93 -9.67 16.48
C ALA A 133 6.41 -8.64 17.50
N ALA A 134 5.83 -7.53 17.04
CA ALA A 134 5.23 -6.51 17.90
C ALA A 134 4.03 -7.05 18.69
N GLU A 135 3.12 -7.79 18.03
CA GLU A 135 1.98 -8.43 18.68
C GLU A 135 2.43 -9.47 19.72
N GLN A 136 3.43 -10.28 19.38
CA GLN A 136 4.02 -11.25 20.31
C GLN A 136 4.64 -10.56 21.53
N ALA A 137 5.35 -9.45 21.33
CA ALA A 137 5.95 -8.68 22.41
C ALA A 137 4.89 -8.07 23.34
N LEU A 138 3.81 -7.50 22.78
CA LEU A 138 2.70 -6.94 23.56
C LEU A 138 2.05 -8.02 24.44
N ARG A 139 1.76 -9.19 23.87
CA ARG A 139 1.16 -10.31 24.61
C ARG A 139 2.07 -10.87 25.69
N ARG A 140 3.38 -10.93 25.46
CA ARG A 140 4.35 -11.31 26.49
C ARG A 140 4.40 -10.30 27.63
N ALA A 141 4.44 -9.01 27.33
CA ALA A 141 4.47 -7.96 28.35
C ALA A 141 3.22 -7.99 29.25
N ALA A 142 2.04 -8.23 28.67
CA ALA A 142 0.81 -8.44 29.43
C ALA A 142 0.90 -9.69 30.35
N ALA A 143 1.43 -10.80 29.82
CA ALA A 143 1.64 -12.01 30.62
C ALA A 143 2.64 -11.78 31.76
N ASP A 144 3.73 -11.06 31.53
CA ASP A 144 4.73 -10.77 32.56
C ASP A 144 4.15 -9.89 33.68
N THR A 145 3.27 -8.94 33.33
CA THR A 145 2.55 -8.09 34.30
C THR A 145 1.56 -8.90 35.14
N ALA A 146 0.86 -9.87 34.54
CA ALA A 146 -0.05 -10.76 35.27
C ALA A 146 0.70 -11.79 36.15
N ILE A 147 1.86 -12.26 35.69
CA ILE A 147 2.68 -13.25 36.41
C ILE A 147 3.33 -12.63 37.66
N ALA A 148 3.77 -11.38 37.61
CA ALA A 148 4.52 -10.74 38.70
C ALA A 148 3.85 -10.88 40.08
N PRO A 149 2.61 -10.41 40.31
CA PRO A 149 1.98 -10.53 41.64
C PRO A 149 1.71 -11.98 42.06
N LEU A 150 1.39 -12.87 41.12
CA LEU A 150 1.18 -14.29 41.39
C LEU A 150 2.48 -14.99 41.80
N GLN A 151 3.60 -14.59 41.19
CA GLN A 151 4.92 -15.09 41.53
C GLN A 151 5.35 -14.59 42.92
N ASP A 152 5.13 -13.31 43.22
CA ASP A 152 5.42 -12.74 44.54
C ASP A 152 4.64 -13.48 45.65
N ALA A 153 3.36 -13.77 45.44
CA ALA A 153 2.56 -14.55 46.41
C ALA A 153 3.10 -15.97 46.62
N VAL A 154 3.59 -16.62 45.56
CA VAL A 154 4.23 -17.95 45.67
C VAL A 154 5.57 -17.86 46.39
N ASP A 155 6.38 -16.86 46.08
CA ASP A 155 7.70 -16.66 46.67
C ASP A 155 7.64 -16.30 48.16
N LEU A 156 6.53 -15.70 48.60
CA LEU A 156 6.22 -15.41 50.01
C LEU A 156 5.49 -16.55 50.74
N ASP A 157 5.23 -17.68 50.07
CA ASP A 157 4.40 -18.78 50.59
C ASP A 157 2.97 -18.35 51.00
N GLU A 158 2.45 -17.26 50.41
CA GLU A 158 1.11 -16.69 50.67
C GLU A 158 0.08 -17.05 49.57
N ALA A 159 0.51 -17.68 48.48
CA ALA A 159 -0.33 -17.99 47.34
C ALA A 159 -1.46 -18.99 47.67
N THR A 160 -2.67 -18.63 47.26
CA THR A 160 -3.82 -19.54 47.24
C THR A 160 -3.70 -20.58 46.13
N GLU A 161 -4.43 -21.70 46.24
CA GLU A 161 -4.48 -22.72 45.18
C GLU A 161 -4.94 -22.16 43.82
N LEU A 162 -5.83 -21.15 43.84
CA LEU A 162 -6.30 -20.45 42.65
C LEU A 162 -5.18 -19.65 41.99
N GLU A 163 -4.37 -18.92 42.77
CA GLU A 163 -3.24 -18.14 42.25
C GLU A 163 -2.13 -19.05 41.70
N VAL A 164 -1.86 -20.19 42.35
CA VAL A 164 -0.93 -21.21 41.82
C VAL A 164 -1.43 -21.78 40.49
N ALA A 165 -2.73 -22.06 40.38
CA ALA A 165 -3.35 -22.55 39.15
C ALA A 165 -3.31 -21.48 38.04
N ALA A 166 -3.57 -20.22 38.36
CA ALA A 166 -3.48 -19.09 37.43
C ALA A 166 -2.04 -18.88 36.95
N LEU A 167 -1.05 -18.90 37.86
CA LEU A 167 0.37 -18.77 37.54
C LEU A 167 0.82 -19.84 36.54
N LYS A 168 0.36 -21.08 36.71
CA LYS A 168 0.65 -22.18 35.77
C LYS A 168 0.03 -21.94 34.40
N GLN A 169 -1.17 -21.38 34.33
CA GLN A 169 -1.83 -21.04 33.06
C GLN A 169 -1.09 -19.92 32.35
N TRP A 170 -0.72 -18.84 33.05
CA TRP A 170 0.07 -17.74 32.49
C TRP A 170 1.46 -18.18 32.01
N LYS A 171 2.16 -19.04 32.77
CA LYS A 171 3.44 -19.62 32.34
C LYS A 171 3.29 -20.47 31.08
N ARG A 172 2.22 -21.28 30.97
CA ARG A 172 1.90 -22.04 29.75
C ARG A 172 1.60 -21.13 28.56
N TYR A 173 0.83 -20.07 28.76
CA TYR A 173 0.53 -19.06 27.75
C TYR A 173 1.81 -18.41 27.22
N ARG A 174 2.72 -17.98 28.10
CA ARG A 174 4.01 -17.39 27.70
C ARG A 174 4.89 -18.38 26.92
N VAL A 175 4.90 -19.66 27.32
CA VAL A 175 5.59 -20.73 26.56
C VAL A 175 4.95 -20.93 25.18
N ALA A 176 3.62 -20.91 25.08
CA ALA A 176 2.92 -20.99 23.80
C ALA A 176 3.25 -19.81 22.89
N LEU A 177 3.30 -18.58 23.44
CA LEU A 177 3.76 -17.40 22.70
C LEU A 177 5.21 -17.57 22.19
N ASN A 178 6.10 -18.21 22.95
CA ASN A 178 7.49 -18.45 22.50
C ASN A 178 7.60 -19.45 21.35
N ARG A 179 6.61 -20.32 21.19
CA ARG A 179 6.56 -21.37 20.16
C ARG A 179 5.76 -20.97 18.92
N LEU A 180 5.29 -19.72 18.83
CA LEU A 180 4.60 -19.22 17.63
C LEU A 180 5.44 -19.40 16.35
N PRO A 181 6.78 -19.18 16.34
CA PRO A 181 7.59 -19.41 15.14
C PRO A 181 7.64 -20.88 14.69
N ASP A 182 7.32 -21.83 15.57
CA ASP A 182 7.29 -23.26 15.25
C ASP A 182 5.96 -23.68 14.59
N GLN A 183 4.98 -22.78 14.50
CA GLN A 183 3.68 -23.09 13.90
C GLN A 183 3.78 -23.20 12.37
N PRO A 184 3.02 -24.13 11.76
CA PRO A 184 2.90 -24.16 10.31
C PRO A 184 2.23 -22.87 9.83
N GLY A 185 2.84 -22.21 8.84
CA GLY A 185 2.29 -20.97 8.27
C GLY A 185 2.82 -19.68 8.91
N TYR A 186 3.70 -19.76 9.92
CA TYR A 186 4.41 -18.57 10.41
C TYR A 186 5.24 -17.92 9.29
N PRO A 187 5.29 -16.57 9.18
CA PRO A 187 4.53 -15.56 9.95
C PRO A 187 3.17 -15.20 9.33
N ALA A 188 2.79 -15.79 8.19
CA ALA A 188 1.60 -15.42 7.42
C ALA A 188 0.27 -15.84 8.06
N THR A 189 0.24 -16.91 8.85
CA THR A 189 -0.94 -17.40 9.56
C THR A 189 -0.51 -17.91 10.92
N ILE A 190 -1.05 -17.31 11.99
CA ILE A 190 -0.65 -17.60 13.37
C ILE A 190 -1.90 -17.87 14.19
N ASP A 191 -1.93 -19.02 14.85
CA ASP A 191 -2.92 -19.35 15.87
C ASP A 191 -2.45 -18.80 17.21
N TRP A 192 -2.99 -17.63 17.57
CA TRP A 192 -2.63 -16.94 18.80
C TRP A 192 -3.27 -17.64 20.00
N PRO A 193 -2.50 -18.03 21.02
CA PRO A 193 -3.08 -18.60 22.22
C PRO A 193 -4.03 -17.60 22.88
N ALA A 194 -5.08 -18.09 23.53
CA ALA A 194 -5.99 -17.27 24.32
C ALA A 194 -5.33 -16.89 25.66
N PRO A 195 -5.39 -15.61 26.09
CA PRO A 195 -4.92 -15.22 27.41
C PRO A 195 -5.76 -15.93 28.50
N PRO A 196 -5.14 -16.37 29.60
CA PRO A 196 -5.87 -16.87 30.77
C PRO A 196 -6.77 -15.78 31.38
N ALA A 197 -7.83 -16.22 32.08
CA ALA A 197 -8.73 -15.36 32.84
C ALA A 197 -8.15 -14.96 34.20
#